data_AF-A0A1W9QAK5-F1
#
_entry.id   AF-A0A1W9QAK5-F1
#
_cell.length_a   1.000
_cell.length_b   1.000
_cell.length_c   1.000
_cell.angle_alpha   90.00
_cell.angle_beta   90.00
_cell.angle_gamma   90.00
#
_symmetry.space_group_name_H-M   'P 1'
#
loop_
_entity.id
_entity.type
_entity.pdbx_description
1 polymer ?
#
loop_
_entity_poly.entity_id
_entity_poly.type
_entity_poly.pdbx_seq_one_letter_code
_entity_poly.pdbx_strand_id
1 'polypeptide(L)'
;MKLSHSTPRLFSLGLALALAPACSSDGNPLDGSEGTGGSVVSGDSGGAPGAGGPGAGGVTTGGPGAGGLVSGSSGGASSGGASASAGGDAGVGGAPTSSGSASSAGGATGGASEGSGGEPVMGSGGAIEELPPAAPEGVIPNEPYNGNLPSNKGDWRTGLISPTLELDHHNQPAIINGYLFISGNSRFWMYDISDSTKPKQLSFKKSPDDNPTREAEGHQVTFAKHGNRLYAATIQGYGVDIWDITSATDPKLAKTIKIQGINFGDFTSAVWGLSWQGNHLFVGGTDTGVHVIDATNPSEAKLVGRLANVGGVNAGPLYAIGNVLVVTTPKNNKGIATVDISNPTNPVLLDTVPPGEAGADSYIGAFYRHHAYLLNPIRVYDVLSNPANIQLVPGTRPGGYFEYMSFQDDFMFAGRIRPEPGATKINVSNMGNFTFVRDIYGRRDLSENDDQFTIAVGNLLIMSDDQLSPVTNKYAGTVIAVHDKNPDTKPPAVDWVIPKAGATGQALTTRIGISFTDNIELATVDARSFIVRPVGGQPIAGTFGVTMSVLNFEPNEPLQPGTTYEIILPAGGVKDLVGNGIAEEFKATFTTRT
;
A
#
# COMPACT_ATOMS: atom_id res chain seq x y z
N MET A 1 44.98 -50.80 15.67
CA MET A 1 44.99 -49.51 16.41
C MET A 1 43.91 -48.66 15.75
N LYS A 2 42.71 -48.40 16.31
CA LYS A 2 42.29 -48.07 17.69
C LYS A 2 42.92 -46.78 18.22
N LEU A 3 42.11 -45.73 18.30
CA LEU A 3 41.90 -44.76 19.40
C LEU A 3 40.77 -43.81 18.93
N SER A 4 39.49 -44.13 19.16
CA SER A 4 38.73 -44.00 20.42
C SER A 4 38.15 -42.59 20.62
N HIS A 5 36.90 -42.40 20.18
CA HIS A 5 36.05 -41.33 20.72
C HIS A 5 35.67 -41.65 22.17
N SER A 6 35.65 -40.64 23.03
CA SER A 6 35.14 -40.76 24.41
C SER A 6 34.18 -39.61 24.73
N THR A 7 32.89 -39.93 24.87
CA THR A 7 31.94 -39.11 25.62
C THR A 7 32.29 -39.13 27.11
N PRO A 8 32.00 -38.04 27.82
CA PRO A 8 31.32 -38.19 29.12
C PRO A 8 30.04 -37.35 29.21
N ARG A 9 29.22 -37.66 30.22
CA ARG A 9 27.92 -37.04 30.51
C ARG A 9 28.05 -35.87 31.49
N LEU A 10 26.99 -35.03 31.49
CA LEU A 10 26.42 -34.31 32.64
C LEU A 10 27.33 -33.42 33.50
N PHE A 11 27.01 -32.13 33.54
CA PHE A 11 26.91 -31.40 34.81
C PHE A 11 25.79 -30.35 34.74
N SER A 12 24.85 -30.44 35.68
CA SER A 12 23.86 -29.41 35.98
C SER A 12 24.27 -28.69 37.26
N LEU A 13 24.36 -27.36 37.23
CA LEU A 13 24.33 -26.45 38.36
C LEU A 13 23.74 -25.14 37.82
N GLY A 14 22.75 -24.47 38.42
CA GLY A 14 22.16 -24.67 39.74
C GLY A 14 22.61 -23.57 40.69
N LEU A 15 21.91 -22.44 40.67
CA LEU A 15 21.84 -21.53 41.82
C LEU A 15 20.40 -21.05 41.98
N ALA A 16 19.90 -21.14 43.20
CA ALA A 16 18.51 -20.89 43.56
C ALA A 16 18.44 -19.84 44.69
N LEU A 17 17.30 -19.15 44.81
CA LEU A 17 16.72 -18.64 46.06
C LEU A 17 15.38 -17.96 45.71
N ALA A 18 14.31 -18.01 46.50
CA ALA A 18 13.76 -19.03 47.39
C ALA A 18 12.25 -18.72 47.60
N LEU A 19 11.47 -19.65 48.15
CA LEU A 19 10.01 -19.48 48.30
C LEU A 19 9.61 -18.44 49.36
N ALA A 20 8.38 -17.94 49.21
CA ALA A 20 7.65 -17.13 50.18
C ALA A 20 7.30 -17.89 51.48
N PRO A 21 6.71 -17.18 52.46
CA PRO A 21 5.56 -17.72 53.18
C PRO A 21 4.31 -16.83 53.06
N ALA A 22 3.15 -17.42 53.37
CA ALA A 22 1.83 -16.78 53.31
C ALA A 22 1.15 -16.72 54.69
N CYS A 23 0.00 -16.01 54.77
CA CYS A 23 -0.90 -15.88 55.94
C CYS A 23 -0.34 -15.02 57.11
N SER A 24 -1.09 -14.20 57.84
CA SER A 24 -2.50 -13.71 57.78
C SER A 24 -2.57 -12.34 58.52
N SER A 25 -3.67 -11.69 58.89
CA SER A 25 -5.14 -11.94 58.88
C SER A 25 -5.89 -10.61 59.13
N ASP A 26 -7.16 -10.54 58.73
CA ASP A 26 -8.24 -9.63 59.21
C ASP A 26 -8.07 -8.09 59.03
N GLY A 27 -9.12 -7.33 58.69
CA GLY A 27 -10.51 -7.71 58.40
C GLY A 27 -11.35 -6.54 57.84
N ASN A 28 -12.51 -6.87 57.28
CA ASN A 28 -13.58 -5.92 56.93
C ASN A 28 -14.49 -5.70 58.17
N PRO A 29 -15.26 -4.61 58.28
CA PRO A 29 -16.64 -4.73 57.82
C PRO A 29 -17.26 -3.48 57.17
N LEU A 30 -18.42 -3.71 56.56
CA LEU A 30 -19.33 -2.75 55.93
C LEU A 30 -20.31 -2.13 56.94
N ASP A 31 -20.59 -0.83 56.79
CA ASP A 31 -21.92 -0.18 56.83
C ASP A 31 -21.70 1.32 56.48
N GLY A 32 -22.63 2.12 55.94
CA GLY A 32 -24.06 1.93 55.75
C GLY A 32 -24.83 3.10 56.38
N SER A 33 -25.17 4.15 55.61
CA SER A 33 -26.24 5.12 55.95
C SER A 33 -26.56 6.09 54.82
N GLU A 34 -27.85 6.44 54.74
CA GLU A 34 -28.46 7.39 53.80
C GLU A 34 -28.37 8.85 54.33
N GLY A 35 -28.59 9.87 53.48
CA GLY A 35 -28.56 11.27 53.95
C GLY A 35 -28.82 12.37 52.91
N THR A 36 -30.09 12.58 52.57
CA THR A 36 -30.66 13.64 51.71
C THR A 36 -30.28 15.11 52.00
N GLY A 37 -30.22 15.97 50.96
CA GLY A 37 -30.96 17.27 50.95
C GLY A 37 -30.19 18.60 50.71
N GLY A 38 -30.74 19.45 49.82
CA GLY A 38 -30.43 20.91 49.63
C GLY A 38 -29.18 21.23 48.79
N SER A 39 -29.16 22.04 47.72
CA SER A 39 -29.86 23.30 47.38
C SER A 39 -29.57 24.41 48.41
N VAL A 40 -28.89 25.53 48.10
CA VAL A 40 -29.44 26.73 47.42
C VAL A 40 -28.35 27.83 47.18
N VAL A 41 -28.23 28.36 45.94
CA VAL A 41 -27.99 29.79 45.53
C VAL A 41 -26.62 30.55 45.63
N SER A 42 -26.08 30.89 44.43
CA SER A 42 -25.56 32.18 43.87
C SER A 42 -24.37 33.02 44.42
N GLY A 43 -23.73 33.74 43.47
CA GLY A 43 -23.01 35.02 43.64
C GLY A 43 -21.51 34.92 43.32
N ASP A 44 -20.97 35.17 42.12
CA ASP A 44 -21.10 36.23 41.09
C ASP A 44 -20.00 37.31 41.15
N SER A 45 -19.45 37.69 39.98
CA SER A 45 -18.50 38.78 39.68
C SER A 45 -17.11 38.75 40.36
N GLY A 46 -16.01 39.26 39.79
CA GLY A 46 -15.76 39.89 38.48
C GLY A 46 -14.52 40.80 38.55
N GLY A 47 -13.84 41.08 37.42
CA GLY A 47 -12.86 42.19 37.34
C GLY A 47 -11.50 41.91 36.69
N ALA A 48 -11.36 42.34 35.43
CA ALA A 48 -10.15 42.96 34.87
C ALA A 48 -10.29 44.51 35.01
N PRO A 49 -9.40 45.43 34.54
CA PRO A 49 -8.24 45.27 33.64
C PRO A 49 -7.01 46.20 33.92
N GLY A 50 -6.06 46.27 32.97
CA GLY A 50 -5.05 47.34 32.80
C GLY A 50 -3.60 46.92 33.16
N ALA A 51 -2.57 46.89 32.31
CA ALA A 51 -2.06 47.70 31.18
C ALA A 51 -0.89 48.64 31.57
N GLY A 52 0.28 48.49 30.92
CA GLY A 52 1.41 49.43 31.01
C GLY A 52 2.81 48.83 30.83
N GLY A 53 3.50 49.16 29.73
CA GLY A 53 4.98 49.21 29.64
C GLY A 53 5.48 50.65 29.84
N PRO A 54 6.68 51.08 29.36
CA PRO A 54 7.72 50.32 28.63
C PRO A 54 9.19 50.64 29.07
N GLY A 55 10.18 50.11 28.33
CA GLY A 55 11.55 50.68 28.20
C GLY A 55 12.70 49.67 28.45
N ALA A 56 13.94 49.83 27.94
CA ALA A 56 14.52 50.38 26.70
C ALA A 56 16.06 50.57 26.91
N GLY A 57 16.90 50.19 25.94
CA GLY A 57 18.36 50.46 25.89
C GLY A 57 19.27 49.26 26.19
N GLY A 58 20.38 49.02 25.48
CA GLY A 58 20.89 49.70 24.29
C GLY A 58 22.14 49.04 23.66
N VAL A 59 22.28 49.24 22.33
CA VAL A 59 23.45 49.26 21.41
C VAL A 59 24.84 49.37 22.11
N THR A 60 25.95 48.70 21.72
CA THR A 60 26.75 48.97 20.48
C THR A 60 27.89 47.96 20.14
N THR A 61 28.01 47.63 18.84
CA THR A 61 29.21 47.62 17.94
C THR A 61 30.40 46.65 18.09
N GLY A 62 30.92 46.17 16.94
CA GLY A 62 32.36 45.91 16.72
C GLY A 62 32.70 44.70 15.84
N GLY A 63 33.24 44.92 14.64
CA GLY A 63 33.81 43.88 13.76
C GLY A 63 35.36 43.79 13.83
N PRO A 64 36.08 43.53 12.73
CA PRO A 64 36.62 42.19 12.43
C PRO A 64 38.16 42.12 12.31
N GLY A 65 38.71 40.88 12.27
CA GLY A 65 40.10 40.57 11.86
C GLY A 65 40.45 39.10 12.19
N ALA A 66 41.12 38.24 11.40
CA ALA A 66 42.08 38.33 10.27
C ALA A 66 43.58 38.20 10.65
N GLY A 67 44.30 37.34 9.92
CA GLY A 67 45.77 37.08 10.01
C GLY A 67 46.13 35.85 10.87
N GLY A 68 47.05 34.94 10.50
CA GLY A 68 47.91 34.76 9.31
C GLY A 68 48.41 33.28 9.26
N LEU A 69 49.40 32.82 8.50
CA LEU A 69 50.45 33.45 7.68
C LEU A 69 51.01 32.45 6.63
N VAL A 70 51.95 32.92 5.79
CA VAL A 70 52.45 32.31 4.53
C VAL A 70 53.60 31.29 4.70
N SER A 71 53.63 30.23 3.88
CA SER A 71 54.81 29.58 3.21
C SER A 71 54.36 28.25 2.57
N GLY A 72 55.01 27.63 1.57
CA GLY A 72 56.23 27.92 0.80
C GLY A 72 56.23 27.07 -0.50
N SER A 73 57.33 27.08 -1.27
CA SER A 73 57.35 26.65 -2.68
C SER A 73 57.71 25.18 -2.98
N SER A 74 57.44 24.79 -4.24
CA SER A 74 58.28 23.97 -5.15
C SER A 74 58.54 22.46 -4.93
N GLY A 75 58.28 21.67 -5.98
CA GLY A 75 59.33 20.82 -6.60
C GLY A 75 59.09 19.31 -6.76
N GLY A 76 59.23 18.80 -8.01
CA GLY A 76 59.50 17.38 -8.37
C GLY A 76 58.31 16.40 -8.31
N ALA A 77 57.85 15.66 -9.32
CA ALA A 77 58.41 15.06 -10.57
C ALA A 77 59.02 13.64 -10.44
N SER A 78 58.91 12.85 -11.54
CA SER A 78 59.22 11.41 -11.74
C SER A 78 58.20 10.41 -11.15
N SER A 79 57.46 9.57 -11.90
CA SER A 79 57.73 8.59 -13.00
C SER A 79 58.35 7.27 -12.50
N GLY A 80 58.02 6.07 -12.98
CA GLY A 80 57.14 5.52 -14.05
C GLY A 80 57.22 3.98 -13.92
N GLY A 81 56.89 3.08 -14.85
CA GLY A 81 56.06 3.03 -16.08
C GLY A 81 55.26 1.70 -15.99
N ALA A 82 54.81 0.98 -17.00
CA ALA A 82 54.84 0.96 -18.48
C ALA A 82 53.73 -0.05 -18.90
N SER A 83 53.29 -0.25 -20.14
CA SER A 83 53.53 0.35 -21.46
C SER A 83 52.29 0.11 -22.34
N ALA A 84 52.15 0.84 -23.43
CA ALA A 84 51.22 0.52 -24.52
C ALA A 84 51.99 0.53 -25.86
N SER A 85 51.59 -0.30 -26.81
CA SER A 85 51.78 -0.05 -28.25
C SER A 85 50.85 -0.95 -29.08
N ALA A 86 50.58 -0.52 -30.31
CA ALA A 86 49.55 -1.08 -31.19
C ALA A 86 50.11 -1.38 -32.59
N GLY A 87 49.26 -1.99 -33.43
CA GLY A 87 49.52 -2.39 -34.84
C GLY A 87 49.10 -3.85 -35.05
N GLY A 88 48.30 -4.26 -36.05
CA GLY A 88 47.73 -3.53 -37.19
C GLY A 88 48.43 -3.92 -38.50
N ASP A 89 47.83 -4.83 -39.28
CA ASP A 89 47.54 -4.68 -40.73
C ASP A 89 46.65 -5.83 -41.26
N ALA A 90 46.28 -5.78 -42.55
CA ALA A 90 45.15 -6.45 -43.20
C ALA A 90 45.38 -7.87 -43.77
N GLY A 91 44.28 -8.52 -44.19
CA GLY A 91 44.26 -9.76 -44.99
C GLY A 91 42.88 -10.04 -45.57
N VAL A 92 42.79 -10.36 -46.87
CA VAL A 92 41.54 -10.40 -47.67
C VAL A 92 41.13 -11.81 -48.08
N GLY A 93 39.82 -12.09 -48.08
CA GLY A 93 39.17 -12.95 -49.09
C GLY A 93 38.65 -14.32 -48.63
N GLY A 94 37.51 -14.74 -49.22
CA GLY A 94 36.99 -16.11 -49.13
C GLY A 94 35.47 -16.19 -48.94
N ALA A 95 34.73 -16.51 -50.01
CA ALA A 95 33.28 -16.78 -49.96
C ALA A 95 32.99 -18.25 -49.60
N PRO A 96 31.75 -18.59 -49.20
CA PRO A 96 31.20 -19.93 -49.39
C PRO A 96 30.27 -19.97 -50.62
N THR A 97 30.40 -21.02 -51.43
CA THR A 97 29.56 -21.26 -52.61
C THR A 97 28.62 -22.45 -52.42
N SER A 98 27.33 -22.20 -52.64
CA SER A 98 26.35 -23.04 -53.35
C SER A 98 26.02 -24.49 -52.96
N SER A 99 24.73 -24.79 -53.18
CA SER A 99 24.07 -26.06 -53.54
C SER A 99 23.29 -26.77 -52.40
N GLY A 100 22.01 -27.13 -52.61
CA GLY A 100 21.11 -26.73 -53.70
C GLY A 100 19.78 -27.50 -53.71
N SER A 101 18.79 -26.96 -54.46
CA SER A 101 17.64 -27.66 -55.10
C SER A 101 16.66 -28.50 -54.23
N ALA A 102 15.35 -28.56 -54.52
CA ALA A 102 14.60 -28.10 -55.68
C ALA A 102 13.08 -27.98 -55.40
N SER A 103 12.41 -27.17 -56.26
CA SER A 103 11.08 -27.36 -56.92
C SER A 103 9.82 -27.68 -56.09
N SER A 104 8.61 -27.25 -56.45
CA SER A 104 8.06 -26.60 -57.67
C SER A 104 6.72 -25.90 -57.30
N ALA A 105 6.44 -24.66 -57.73
CA ALA A 105 5.75 -24.26 -58.99
C ALA A 105 4.26 -24.68 -59.08
N GLY A 106 3.32 -23.91 -59.64
CA GLY A 106 3.34 -22.53 -60.22
C GLY A 106 2.18 -21.68 -59.66
N GLY A 107 1.91 -20.44 -60.06
CA GLY A 107 2.07 -19.79 -61.38
C GLY A 107 0.68 -19.63 -62.03
N ALA A 108 0.30 -18.53 -62.69
CA ALA A 108 0.98 -17.26 -62.96
C ALA A 108 -0.01 -16.19 -63.51
N THR A 109 0.53 -15.01 -63.88
CA THR A 109 -0.06 -13.92 -64.70
C THR A 109 -1.12 -13.01 -64.05
N GLY A 110 -1.14 -11.69 -64.28
CA GLY A 110 -0.14 -10.82 -64.94
C GLY A 110 -0.66 -9.41 -65.24
N GLY A 111 0.23 -8.41 -65.36
CA GLY A 111 -0.06 -7.15 -66.08
C GLY A 111 0.40 -5.85 -65.39
N ALA A 112 0.93 -4.90 -66.17
CA ALA A 112 1.28 -3.53 -65.78
C ALA A 112 0.02 -2.64 -65.56
N SER A 113 0.03 -1.40 -65.08
CA SER A 113 1.04 -0.32 -65.23
C SER A 113 0.97 0.79 -64.17
N GLU A 114 1.81 1.82 -64.35
CA GLU A 114 2.06 3.02 -63.53
C GLU A 114 0.81 3.82 -63.10
N GLY A 115 0.89 4.51 -61.95
CA GLY A 115 -0.16 5.43 -61.48
C GLY A 115 0.13 6.13 -60.15
N SER A 116 0.68 7.34 -60.24
CA SER A 116 0.81 8.38 -59.20
C SER A 116 -0.31 8.46 -58.13
N GLY A 117 0.06 8.71 -56.88
CA GLY A 117 -0.84 9.25 -55.85
C GLY A 117 -0.46 8.83 -54.43
N GLY A 118 -0.04 9.76 -53.58
CA GLY A 118 0.20 9.49 -52.16
C GLY A 118 -1.02 9.88 -51.32
N GLU A 119 -1.44 9.00 -50.42
CA GLU A 119 -2.19 9.35 -49.21
C GLU A 119 -1.49 8.73 -47.99
N PRO A 120 -1.46 9.41 -46.84
CA PRO A 120 -0.93 8.81 -45.62
C PRO A 120 -1.85 7.67 -45.17
N VAL A 121 -1.25 6.55 -44.75
CA VAL A 121 -2.00 5.44 -44.17
C VAL A 121 -2.69 5.93 -42.90
N MET A 122 -4.00 6.16 -42.99
CA MET A 122 -4.88 6.29 -41.84
C MET A 122 -4.78 4.99 -41.05
N GLY A 123 -4.00 5.02 -39.96
CA GLY A 123 -3.96 3.92 -39.02
C GLY A 123 -5.38 3.66 -38.54
N SER A 124 -5.88 2.46 -38.81
CA SER A 124 -7.24 2.08 -38.43
C SER A 124 -7.33 2.09 -36.91
N GLY A 125 -7.85 3.18 -36.35
CA GLY A 125 -8.34 3.20 -34.99
C GLY A 125 -9.38 2.10 -34.89
N GLY A 126 -9.01 0.98 -34.30
CA GLY A 126 -9.94 -0.12 -34.06
C GLY A 126 -11.07 0.46 -33.22
N ALA A 127 -12.26 0.50 -33.81
CA ALA A 127 -13.45 0.79 -33.04
C ALA A 127 -13.50 -0.24 -31.91
N ILE A 128 -13.40 0.25 -30.67
CA ILE A 128 -13.72 -0.55 -29.50
C ILE A 128 -15.15 -1.06 -29.71
N GLU A 129 -15.28 -2.36 -30.02
CA GLU A 129 -16.58 -3.01 -30.07
C GLU A 129 -17.32 -2.71 -28.77
N GLU A 130 -18.63 -2.49 -28.89
CA GLU A 130 -19.52 -2.14 -27.78
C GLU A 130 -19.82 -3.36 -26.90
N LEU A 131 -18.75 -4.01 -26.43
CA LEU A 131 -18.77 -4.96 -25.33
C LEU A 131 -19.38 -4.25 -24.11
N PRO A 132 -20.01 -4.97 -23.17
CA PRO A 132 -20.42 -4.38 -21.90
C PRO A 132 -19.19 -3.81 -21.14
N PRO A 133 -19.38 -2.84 -20.21
CA PRO A 133 -18.36 -2.45 -19.25
C PRO A 133 -17.69 -3.67 -18.62
N ALA A 134 -16.38 -3.63 -18.37
CA ALA A 134 -15.72 -4.76 -17.74
C ALA A 134 -16.36 -5.00 -16.36
N ALA A 135 -16.90 -6.20 -16.17
CA ALA A 135 -17.57 -6.59 -14.95
C ALA A 135 -16.64 -7.52 -14.16
N PRO A 136 -16.70 -7.49 -12.81
CA PRO A 136 -16.09 -8.52 -11.99
C PRO A 136 -16.63 -9.91 -12.35
N GLU A 137 -15.75 -10.93 -12.32
CA GLU A 137 -16.20 -12.32 -12.51
C GLU A 137 -16.91 -12.88 -11.27
N GLY A 138 -16.43 -12.51 -10.08
CA GLY A 138 -17.05 -12.83 -8.81
C GLY A 138 -18.12 -11.81 -8.39
N VAL A 139 -18.74 -12.04 -7.24
CA VAL A 139 -19.76 -11.15 -6.67
C VAL A 139 -19.46 -10.92 -5.19
N ILE A 140 -19.38 -9.65 -4.79
CA ILE A 140 -19.33 -9.24 -3.39
C ILE A 140 -20.77 -8.96 -2.92
N PRO A 141 -21.26 -9.62 -1.86
CA PRO A 141 -22.63 -9.44 -1.39
C PRO A 141 -22.79 -8.10 -0.65
N ASN A 142 -23.95 -7.46 -0.87
CA ASN A 142 -24.29 -6.15 -0.30
C ASN A 142 -25.80 -6.08 0.01
N GLU A 143 -26.29 -7.03 0.81
CA GLU A 143 -27.72 -7.23 1.06
C GLU A 143 -28.12 -6.76 2.48
N PRO A 144 -29.36 -6.29 2.69
CA PRO A 144 -29.81 -5.84 4.01
C PRO A 144 -29.71 -6.95 5.07
N TYR A 145 -28.95 -6.69 6.13
CA TYR A 145 -28.81 -7.65 7.22
C TYR A 145 -29.95 -7.50 8.23
N ASN A 146 -30.87 -8.47 8.21
CA ASN A 146 -32.04 -8.45 9.09
C ASN A 146 -31.75 -8.88 10.54
N GLY A 147 -30.61 -9.52 10.81
CA GLY A 147 -30.23 -10.00 12.15
C GLY A 147 -29.86 -8.90 13.14
N ASN A 148 -29.46 -9.30 14.35
CA ASN A 148 -28.95 -8.38 15.36
C ASN A 148 -27.45 -8.15 15.17
N LEU A 149 -26.99 -6.94 15.48
CA LEU A 149 -25.57 -6.64 15.65
C LEU A 149 -25.18 -6.87 17.13
N PRO A 150 -23.93 -7.23 17.43
CA PRO A 150 -23.56 -7.64 18.78
C PRO A 150 -23.61 -6.43 19.72
N SER A 151 -24.30 -6.61 20.85
CA SER A 151 -24.54 -5.52 21.82
C SER A 151 -23.39 -5.28 22.79
N ASN A 152 -22.54 -6.29 22.99
CA ASN A 152 -21.41 -6.28 23.93
C ASN A 152 -20.46 -7.46 23.61
N LYS A 153 -19.26 -7.46 24.18
CA LYS A 153 -18.22 -8.48 23.91
C LYS A 153 -18.57 -9.91 24.33
N GLY A 154 -19.56 -10.14 25.19
CA GLY A 154 -20.07 -11.47 25.52
C GLY A 154 -20.93 -12.08 24.40
N ASP A 155 -21.48 -11.22 23.53
CA ASP A 155 -22.37 -11.54 22.41
C ASP A 155 -21.61 -11.52 21.06
N TRP A 156 -20.28 -11.69 21.08
CA TRP A 156 -19.41 -11.50 19.90
C TRP A 156 -19.77 -12.35 18.67
N ARG A 157 -20.45 -13.49 18.86
CA ARG A 157 -20.92 -14.34 17.75
C ARG A 157 -22.06 -13.72 16.95
N THR A 158 -22.85 -12.84 17.57
CA THR A 158 -23.95 -12.15 16.91
C THR A 158 -23.37 -11.19 15.86
N GLY A 159 -23.84 -11.29 14.62
CA GLY A 159 -23.31 -10.50 13.49
C GLY A 159 -22.03 -11.05 12.83
N LEU A 160 -21.42 -12.13 13.34
CA LEU A 160 -20.50 -12.95 12.54
C LEU A 160 -21.34 -13.91 11.69
N ILE A 161 -21.12 -13.90 10.37
CA ILE A 161 -22.02 -14.58 9.42
C ILE A 161 -21.36 -15.76 8.70
N SER A 162 -20.03 -15.76 8.56
CA SER A 162 -19.29 -16.90 8.00
C SER A 162 -18.86 -17.88 9.09
N PRO A 163 -18.57 -19.15 8.75
CA PRO A 163 -17.60 -19.93 9.51
C PRO A 163 -16.21 -19.26 9.47
N THR A 164 -15.27 -19.71 10.30
CA THR A 164 -13.85 -19.46 10.02
C THR A 164 -13.49 -20.12 8.68
N LEU A 165 -12.94 -19.34 7.74
CA LEU A 165 -12.68 -19.78 6.36
C LEU A 165 -11.66 -20.94 6.32
N GLU A 166 -10.48 -20.73 6.93
CA GLU A 166 -9.42 -21.71 7.10
C GLU A 166 -8.64 -21.38 8.38
N LEU A 167 -7.92 -22.34 8.96
CA LEU A 167 -7.15 -22.20 10.20
C LEU A 167 -5.64 -22.13 9.89
N ASP A 168 -5.24 -21.22 9.00
CA ASP A 168 -3.84 -20.93 8.62
C ASP A 168 -3.54 -19.43 8.82
N HIS A 169 -2.29 -19.03 8.62
CA HIS A 169 -1.72 -17.71 8.87
C HIS A 169 -2.26 -16.65 7.88
N HIS A 170 -3.42 -16.07 8.19
CA HIS A 170 -4.10 -15.09 7.34
C HIS A 170 -3.80 -13.66 7.80
N ASN A 171 -3.16 -12.88 6.92
CA ASN A 171 -2.83 -11.47 7.09
C ASN A 171 -3.83 -10.61 6.27
N GLN A 172 -3.36 -9.57 5.58
CA GLN A 172 -4.20 -8.55 4.95
C GLN A 172 -5.22 -9.13 3.93
N PRO A 173 -6.52 -9.03 4.18
CA PRO A 173 -7.54 -9.31 3.17
C PRO A 173 -7.65 -8.14 2.16
N ALA A 174 -8.05 -8.46 0.93
CA ALA A 174 -8.36 -7.52 -0.14
C ALA A 174 -9.43 -8.11 -1.07
N ILE A 175 -10.06 -7.26 -1.89
CA ILE A 175 -10.95 -7.71 -2.98
C ILE A 175 -10.28 -7.47 -4.33
N ILE A 176 -10.45 -8.41 -5.25
CA ILE A 176 -10.06 -8.25 -6.65
C ILE A 176 -10.95 -9.13 -7.55
N ASN A 177 -11.46 -8.56 -8.65
CA ASN A 177 -12.34 -9.25 -9.61
C ASN A 177 -13.59 -9.87 -8.98
N GLY A 178 -14.13 -9.25 -7.93
CA GLY A 178 -15.30 -9.75 -7.19
C GLY A 178 -15.00 -10.97 -6.29
N TYR A 179 -13.73 -11.28 -6.04
CA TYR A 179 -13.28 -12.35 -5.16
C TYR A 179 -12.50 -11.81 -3.97
N LEU A 180 -12.57 -12.52 -2.85
CA LEU A 180 -11.74 -12.26 -1.67
C LEU A 180 -10.34 -12.86 -1.88
N PHE A 181 -9.33 -11.99 -1.89
CA PHE A 181 -7.92 -12.35 -1.81
C PHE A 181 -7.45 -12.20 -0.36
N ILE A 182 -6.82 -13.23 0.20
CA ILE A 182 -6.22 -13.16 1.54
C ILE A 182 -4.73 -13.38 1.38
N SER A 183 -3.90 -12.39 1.74
CA SER A 183 -2.46 -12.59 1.87
C SER A 183 -2.15 -13.31 3.21
N GLY A 184 -1.02 -13.98 3.26
CA GLY A 184 -0.46 -14.56 4.49
C GLY A 184 1.06 -14.48 4.50
N ASN A 185 1.70 -15.25 5.37
CA ASN A 185 3.16 -15.36 5.39
C ASN A 185 3.66 -16.15 4.16
N SER A 186 4.25 -15.44 3.17
CA SER A 186 4.68 -15.97 1.86
C SER A 186 3.62 -16.78 1.08
N ARG A 187 2.34 -16.52 1.32
CA ARG A 187 1.19 -17.30 0.84
C ARG A 187 0.02 -16.42 0.47
N PHE A 188 -0.91 -16.96 -0.33
CA PHE A 188 -2.24 -16.36 -0.46
C PHE A 188 -3.31 -17.38 -0.83
N TRP A 189 -4.55 -16.97 -0.59
CA TRP A 189 -5.78 -17.70 -0.91
C TRP A 189 -6.72 -16.82 -1.72
N MET A 190 -7.54 -17.45 -2.56
CA MET A 190 -8.66 -16.78 -3.22
C MET A 190 -9.97 -17.49 -2.88
N TYR A 191 -11.00 -16.72 -2.55
CA TYR A 191 -12.31 -17.18 -2.12
C TYR A 191 -13.44 -16.50 -2.92
N ASP A 192 -14.42 -17.30 -3.32
CA ASP A 192 -15.76 -16.84 -3.69
C ASP A 192 -16.55 -16.60 -2.39
N ILE A 193 -17.06 -15.38 -2.22
CA ILE A 193 -17.84 -14.95 -1.06
C ILE A 193 -19.25 -14.47 -1.44
N SER A 194 -19.74 -14.84 -2.64
CA SER A 194 -21.07 -14.48 -3.12
C SER A 194 -22.20 -14.96 -2.19
N ASP A 195 -22.04 -16.12 -1.56
CA ASP A 195 -22.69 -16.48 -0.30
C ASP A 195 -21.71 -16.29 0.86
N SER A 196 -21.71 -15.12 1.50
CA SER A 196 -20.83 -14.81 2.64
C SER A 196 -21.09 -15.67 3.89
N THR A 197 -22.19 -16.44 3.93
CA THR A 197 -22.44 -17.44 4.98
C THR A 197 -21.77 -18.79 4.67
N LYS A 198 -21.39 -19.03 3.41
CA LYS A 198 -20.67 -20.23 2.95
C LYS A 198 -19.54 -19.88 1.97
N PRO A 199 -18.51 -19.10 2.39
CA PRO A 199 -17.35 -18.81 1.57
C PRO A 199 -16.72 -20.09 1.00
N LYS A 200 -16.33 -20.04 -0.28
CA LYS A 200 -15.75 -21.18 -0.99
C LYS A 200 -14.36 -20.83 -1.49
N GLN A 201 -13.35 -21.54 -0.98
CA GLN A 201 -11.99 -21.44 -1.49
C GLN A 201 -11.94 -21.86 -2.97
N LEU A 202 -11.35 -21.00 -3.80
CA LEU A 202 -11.13 -21.20 -5.22
C LEU A 202 -9.72 -21.69 -5.51
N SER A 203 -8.73 -21.11 -4.82
CA SER A 203 -7.33 -21.49 -4.96
C SER A 203 -6.51 -21.13 -3.72
N PHE A 204 -5.31 -21.71 -3.66
CA PHE A 204 -4.26 -21.43 -2.68
C PHE A 204 -2.91 -21.53 -3.40
N LYS A 205 -1.99 -20.63 -3.06
CA LYS A 205 -0.62 -20.63 -3.61
C LYS A 205 0.39 -20.29 -2.52
N LYS A 206 1.60 -20.82 -2.70
CA LYS A 206 2.78 -20.60 -1.87
C LYS A 206 3.89 -19.99 -2.71
N SER A 207 4.66 -19.07 -2.12
CA SER A 207 5.93 -18.64 -2.71
C SER A 207 6.86 -19.84 -2.97
N PRO A 208 7.70 -19.83 -4.02
CA PRO A 208 8.73 -20.85 -4.22
C PRO A 208 9.72 -21.00 -3.05
N ASP A 209 9.91 -19.93 -2.28
CA ASP A 209 10.77 -19.88 -1.10
C ASP A 209 9.96 -19.90 0.24
N ASP A 210 8.69 -20.36 0.23
CA ASP A 210 7.84 -20.51 1.43
C ASP A 210 8.57 -21.22 2.57
N ASN A 211 8.67 -20.55 3.72
CA ASN A 211 9.23 -21.12 4.93
C ASN A 211 8.35 -20.76 6.14
N PRO A 212 7.46 -21.67 6.59
CA PRO A 212 6.52 -21.40 7.69
C PRO A 212 7.15 -21.21 9.07
N THR A 213 8.47 -21.30 9.22
CA THR A 213 9.16 -21.06 10.49
C THR A 213 9.89 -19.71 10.52
N ARG A 214 9.57 -18.80 9.59
CA ARG A 214 10.22 -17.49 9.43
C ARG A 214 9.20 -16.45 8.95
N GLU A 215 9.38 -15.20 9.34
CA GLU A 215 8.41 -14.15 9.03
C GLU A 215 8.59 -13.51 7.65
N ALA A 216 7.50 -13.46 6.90
CA ALA A 216 7.37 -12.80 5.61
C ALA A 216 5.89 -12.48 5.38
N GLU A 217 5.28 -11.84 6.39
CA GLU A 217 3.86 -11.58 6.51
C GLU A 217 3.31 -10.65 5.43
N GLY A 218 2.08 -10.91 5.00
CA GLY A 218 1.38 -10.11 4.01
C GLY A 218 0.78 -8.82 4.60
N HIS A 219 1.60 -7.89 5.08
CA HIS A 219 1.14 -6.61 5.65
C HIS A 219 0.45 -5.68 4.62
N GLN A 220 0.79 -5.81 3.33
CA GLN A 220 0.17 -5.06 2.24
C GLN A 220 0.14 -5.92 0.96
N VAL A 221 -0.92 -5.75 0.16
CA VAL A 221 -1.07 -6.34 -1.18
C VAL A 221 -1.46 -5.24 -2.17
N THR A 222 -1.08 -5.40 -3.43
CA THR A 222 -1.36 -4.43 -4.51
C THR A 222 -1.55 -5.18 -5.82
N PHE A 223 -2.38 -4.63 -6.71
CA PHE A 223 -2.79 -5.28 -7.95
C PHE A 223 -2.52 -4.41 -9.17
N ALA A 224 -2.40 -5.02 -10.34
CA ALA A 224 -2.29 -4.32 -11.62
C ALA A 224 -3.16 -4.96 -12.70
N LYS A 225 -3.55 -4.14 -13.68
CA LYS A 225 -4.32 -4.56 -14.85
C LYS A 225 -3.60 -4.14 -16.13
N HIS A 226 -3.14 -5.14 -16.86
CA HIS A 226 -2.42 -4.98 -18.13
C HIS A 226 -3.29 -5.55 -19.25
N GLY A 227 -4.03 -4.68 -19.93
CA GLY A 227 -5.11 -5.09 -20.82
C GLY A 227 -6.18 -5.89 -20.06
N ASN A 228 -6.41 -7.14 -20.48
CA ASN A 228 -7.37 -8.04 -19.83
C ASN A 228 -6.75 -8.94 -18.76
N ARG A 229 -5.45 -8.80 -18.45
CA ARG A 229 -4.80 -9.60 -17.40
C ARG A 229 -4.76 -8.87 -16.07
N LEU A 230 -5.02 -9.60 -15.00
CA LEU A 230 -4.91 -9.13 -13.62
C LEU A 230 -3.68 -9.74 -12.95
N TYR A 231 -2.95 -8.93 -12.21
CA TYR A 231 -1.77 -9.32 -11.48
C TYR A 231 -1.85 -8.91 -10.02
N ALA A 232 -1.23 -9.71 -9.14
CA ALA A 232 -1.02 -9.38 -7.73
C ALA A 232 0.49 -9.41 -7.42
N ALA A 233 0.95 -8.47 -6.59
CA ALA A 233 2.26 -8.56 -5.95
C ALA A 233 2.08 -9.01 -4.49
N THR A 234 2.82 -10.02 -4.07
CA THR A 234 2.81 -10.55 -2.69
C THR A 234 4.19 -10.50 -2.08
N ILE A 235 4.24 -10.34 -0.76
CA ILE A 235 5.47 -10.39 0.04
C ILE A 235 6.00 -11.83 0.05
N GLN A 236 7.34 -11.99 -0.05
CA GLN A 236 8.05 -13.24 0.24
C GLN A 236 9.34 -12.95 0.99
N GLY A 237 9.88 -13.91 1.74
CA GLY A 237 10.94 -13.63 2.70
C GLY A 237 12.26 -13.06 2.16
N TYR A 238 12.54 -13.16 0.87
CA TYR A 238 13.71 -12.53 0.23
C TYR A 238 13.34 -11.32 -0.67
N GLY A 239 12.10 -10.83 -0.68
CA GLY A 239 11.64 -9.80 -1.60
C GLY A 239 10.15 -9.91 -1.93
N VAL A 240 9.81 -10.08 -3.22
CA VAL A 240 8.42 -10.16 -3.68
C VAL A 240 8.19 -11.26 -4.73
N ASP A 241 6.96 -11.73 -4.82
CA ASP A 241 6.45 -12.53 -5.95
C ASP A 241 5.39 -11.74 -6.72
N ILE A 242 5.34 -11.94 -8.04
CA ILE A 242 4.33 -11.43 -8.94
C ILE A 242 3.55 -12.61 -9.51
N TRP A 243 2.23 -12.55 -9.38
CA TRP A 243 1.29 -13.59 -9.79
C TRP A 243 0.35 -13.05 -10.86
N ASP A 244 0.17 -13.78 -11.95
CA ASP A 244 -0.99 -13.64 -12.83
C ASP A 244 -2.19 -14.27 -12.12
N ILE A 245 -3.14 -13.43 -11.71
CA ILE A 245 -4.38 -13.81 -11.00
C ILE A 245 -5.60 -13.68 -11.92
N THR A 246 -5.42 -13.61 -13.24
CA THR A 246 -6.51 -13.47 -14.22
C THR A 246 -7.54 -14.61 -14.07
N SER A 247 -7.12 -15.80 -13.64
CA SER A 247 -8.02 -16.85 -13.15
C SER A 247 -7.89 -16.99 -11.63
N ALA A 248 -8.98 -16.72 -10.91
CA ALA A 248 -9.04 -16.90 -9.45
C ALA A 248 -8.89 -18.36 -8.99
N THR A 249 -9.14 -19.33 -9.89
CA THR A 249 -9.02 -20.77 -9.60
C THR A 249 -7.64 -21.35 -9.93
N ASP A 250 -6.88 -20.72 -10.83
CA ASP A 250 -5.49 -21.10 -11.08
C ASP A 250 -4.55 -19.88 -11.29
N PRO A 251 -4.24 -19.14 -10.21
CA PRO A 251 -3.19 -18.12 -10.25
C PRO A 251 -1.81 -18.70 -10.60
N LYS A 252 -1.03 -18.01 -11.41
CA LYS A 252 0.27 -18.49 -11.93
C LYS A 252 1.38 -17.53 -11.53
N LEU A 253 2.47 -18.08 -11.00
CA LEU A 253 3.67 -17.29 -10.73
C LEU A 253 4.20 -16.75 -12.05
N ALA A 254 4.23 -15.43 -12.19
CA ALA A 254 4.89 -14.76 -13.30
C ALA A 254 6.38 -14.57 -13.00
N LYS A 255 6.71 -14.14 -11.76
CA LYS A 255 8.09 -13.86 -11.36
C LYS A 255 8.30 -13.88 -9.85
N THR A 256 9.43 -14.43 -9.40
CA THR A 256 10.01 -14.17 -8.08
C THR A 256 11.15 -13.17 -8.22
N ILE A 257 11.16 -12.12 -7.40
CA ILE A 257 12.23 -11.11 -7.34
C ILE A 257 12.83 -11.13 -5.93
N LYS A 258 14.12 -11.51 -5.85
CA LYS A 258 14.90 -11.42 -4.60
C LYS A 258 15.63 -10.09 -4.55
N ILE A 259 15.56 -9.42 -3.40
CA ILE A 259 16.09 -8.08 -3.15
C ILE A 259 17.27 -8.20 -2.18
N GLN A 260 18.44 -7.67 -2.58
CA GLN A 260 19.64 -7.73 -1.75
C GLN A 260 19.43 -6.94 -0.44
N GLY A 261 19.65 -7.63 0.69
CA GLY A 261 19.44 -7.07 2.03
C GLY A 261 18.13 -7.51 2.68
N ILE A 262 17.20 -8.11 1.94
CA ILE A 262 15.97 -8.68 2.50
C ILE A 262 16.20 -10.17 2.86
N ASN A 263 15.84 -10.59 4.08
CA ASN A 263 16.10 -11.96 4.56
C ASN A 263 15.15 -12.43 5.69
N PHE A 264 13.84 -12.31 5.47
CA PHE A 264 12.76 -12.58 6.42
C PHE A 264 12.86 -11.67 7.66
N GLY A 265 11.73 -11.41 8.30
CA GLY A 265 11.65 -10.62 9.51
C GLY A 265 10.28 -10.02 9.73
N ASP A 266 10.09 -9.54 10.95
CA ASP A 266 9.04 -8.59 11.33
C ASP A 266 9.46 -7.21 10.72
N PHE A 267 9.77 -6.19 11.52
CA PHE A 267 9.96 -4.80 11.07
C PHE A 267 11.38 -4.39 10.59
N THR A 268 12.30 -5.32 10.32
CA THR A 268 13.70 -5.02 9.94
C THR A 268 14.23 -5.96 8.86
N SER A 269 14.91 -5.43 7.84
CA SER A 269 15.44 -6.17 6.69
C SER A 269 14.42 -7.12 6.04
N ALA A 270 13.17 -6.67 6.06
CA ALA A 270 11.97 -7.34 5.56
C ALA A 270 11.21 -6.41 4.60
N VAL A 271 10.28 -6.97 3.82
CA VAL A 271 9.33 -6.19 3.03
C VAL A 271 8.07 -5.97 3.85
N TRP A 272 7.60 -4.72 3.90
CA TRP A 272 6.39 -4.31 4.63
C TRP A 272 5.36 -3.60 3.77
N GLY A 273 5.78 -3.00 2.66
CA GLY A 273 4.89 -2.24 1.79
C GLY A 273 5.04 -2.59 0.33
N LEU A 274 3.94 -2.55 -0.39
CA LEU A 274 3.86 -2.78 -1.83
C LEU A 274 2.90 -1.76 -2.44
N SER A 275 3.33 -1.08 -3.50
CA SER A 275 2.42 -0.27 -4.31
C SER A 275 2.75 -0.42 -5.80
N TRP A 276 1.79 -0.93 -6.57
CA TRP A 276 1.90 -1.07 -8.00
C TRP A 276 1.28 0.15 -8.70
N GLN A 277 2.07 0.78 -9.56
CA GLN A 277 1.68 1.91 -10.38
C GLN A 277 1.99 1.56 -11.84
N GLY A 278 0.98 1.11 -12.58
CA GLY A 278 1.10 0.80 -14.01
C GLY A 278 2.19 -0.23 -14.33
N ASN A 279 3.34 0.24 -14.82
CA ASN A 279 4.48 -0.59 -15.20
C ASN A 279 5.50 -0.76 -14.07
N HIS A 280 5.33 -0.10 -12.93
CA HIS A 280 6.32 -0.08 -11.84
C HIS A 280 5.73 -0.60 -10.53
N LEU A 281 6.48 -1.44 -9.82
CA LEU A 281 6.17 -1.91 -8.48
C LEU A 281 7.18 -1.33 -7.48
N PHE A 282 6.69 -0.55 -6.53
CA PHE A 282 7.47 -0.03 -5.41
C PHE A 282 7.38 -0.99 -4.22
N VAL A 283 8.53 -1.26 -3.58
CA VAL A 283 8.66 -2.22 -2.48
C VAL A 283 9.30 -1.53 -1.28
N GLY A 284 8.58 -1.46 -0.16
CA GLY A 284 9.04 -0.91 1.11
C GLY A 284 9.85 -1.98 1.85
N GLY A 285 11.18 -1.86 1.79
CA GLY A 285 12.13 -2.82 2.35
C GLY A 285 12.60 -2.46 3.76
N THR A 286 11.75 -1.84 4.58
CA THR A 286 12.05 -1.38 5.96
C THR A 286 13.32 -0.54 6.03
N ASP A 287 14.36 -1.00 6.74
CA ASP A 287 15.65 -0.29 6.91
C ASP A 287 16.51 -0.28 5.63
N THR A 288 16.17 -1.11 4.64
CA THR A 288 16.80 -1.08 3.32
C THR A 288 16.22 -0.02 2.38
N GLY A 289 15.17 0.70 2.79
CA GLY A 289 14.55 1.80 2.02
C GLY A 289 13.56 1.31 0.95
N VAL A 290 13.30 2.15 -0.04
CA VAL A 290 12.33 1.86 -1.13
C VAL A 290 13.06 1.28 -2.33
N HIS A 291 12.63 0.11 -2.81
CA HIS A 291 13.12 -0.54 -4.01
C HIS A 291 12.11 -0.39 -5.16
N VAL A 292 12.60 -0.37 -6.39
CA VAL A 292 11.78 -0.19 -7.60
C VAL A 292 11.98 -1.35 -8.55
N ILE A 293 10.89 -2.01 -8.91
CA ILE A 293 10.84 -3.09 -9.89
C ILE A 293 10.16 -2.56 -11.16
N ASP A 294 10.83 -2.71 -12.30
CA ASP A 294 10.20 -2.63 -13.62
C ASP A 294 9.39 -3.90 -13.80
N ALA A 295 8.08 -3.74 -13.95
CA ALA A 295 7.07 -4.76 -14.16
C ALA A 295 6.29 -4.53 -15.47
N THR A 296 6.86 -3.78 -16.43
CA THR A 296 6.26 -3.53 -17.77
C THR A 296 5.88 -4.84 -18.48
N ASN A 297 6.73 -5.86 -18.32
CA ASN A 297 6.37 -7.26 -18.56
C ASN A 297 6.46 -8.01 -17.21
N PRO A 298 5.33 -8.36 -16.56
CA PRO A 298 5.33 -9.02 -15.26
C PRO A 298 6.13 -10.34 -15.19
N SER A 299 6.32 -11.05 -16.30
CA SER A 299 7.13 -12.30 -16.35
C SER A 299 8.65 -12.06 -16.46
N GLU A 300 9.04 -10.89 -16.94
CA GLU A 300 10.43 -10.44 -17.09
C GLU A 300 10.82 -9.39 -16.04
N ALA A 301 9.95 -9.17 -15.05
CA ALA A 301 10.09 -8.13 -14.05
C ALA A 301 11.43 -8.20 -13.29
N LYS A 302 12.02 -7.03 -13.03
CA LYS A 302 13.40 -6.90 -12.54
C LYS A 302 13.59 -5.64 -11.69
N LEU A 303 14.51 -5.71 -10.72
CA LEU A 303 14.92 -4.54 -9.94
C LEU A 303 15.64 -3.52 -10.84
N VAL A 304 15.23 -2.24 -10.77
CA VAL A 304 15.76 -1.15 -11.61
C VAL A 304 16.17 0.11 -10.84
N GLY A 305 15.76 0.26 -9.58
CA GLY A 305 16.08 1.45 -8.79
C GLY A 305 15.94 1.21 -7.28
N ARG A 306 16.50 2.12 -6.47
CA ARG A 306 16.38 2.12 -5.01
C ARG A 306 16.63 3.51 -4.41
N LEU A 307 15.71 3.99 -3.58
CA LEU A 307 15.95 5.10 -2.65
C LEU A 307 16.36 4.52 -1.29
N ALA A 308 17.68 4.46 -1.05
CA ALA A 308 18.23 3.82 0.14
C ALA A 308 18.03 4.62 1.44
N ASN A 309 17.85 5.95 1.37
CA ASN A 309 17.56 6.80 2.52
C ASN A 309 16.29 7.60 2.26
N VAL A 310 15.24 7.28 3.02
CA VAL A 310 13.91 7.90 3.00
C VAL A 310 13.76 8.89 4.17
N GLY A 311 14.75 9.77 4.33
CA GLY A 311 14.73 10.79 5.39
C GLY A 311 14.78 10.20 6.81
N GLY A 312 15.44 9.06 6.98
CA GLY A 312 15.49 8.31 8.24
C GLY A 312 14.23 7.53 8.60
N VAL A 313 13.19 7.54 7.77
CA VAL A 313 11.98 6.72 7.95
C VAL A 313 12.24 5.30 7.43
N ASN A 314 11.92 4.27 8.21
CA ASN A 314 11.93 2.90 7.71
C ASN A 314 10.76 2.69 6.76
N ALA A 315 11.01 2.15 5.56
CA ALA A 315 10.02 2.01 4.50
C ALA A 315 9.03 0.86 4.79
N GLY A 316 7.93 1.19 5.46
CA GLY A 316 6.78 0.33 5.71
C GLY A 316 5.79 0.38 4.54
N PRO A 317 4.47 0.44 4.80
CA PRO A 317 3.45 0.50 3.74
C PRO A 317 3.61 1.69 2.80
N LEU A 318 3.36 1.43 1.51
CA LEU A 318 3.62 2.33 0.40
C LEU A 318 2.34 2.68 -0.35
N TYR A 319 2.25 3.91 -0.84
CA TYR A 319 1.10 4.39 -1.62
C TYR A 319 1.56 5.34 -2.74
N ALA A 320 1.67 4.82 -3.97
CA ALA A 320 2.05 5.59 -5.15
C ALA A 320 0.82 6.24 -5.79
N ILE A 321 0.87 7.55 -6.06
CA ILE A 321 -0.23 8.38 -6.56
C ILE A 321 0.33 9.32 -7.64
N GLY A 322 0.19 8.94 -8.90
CA GLY A 322 0.71 9.70 -10.03
C GLY A 322 2.24 9.84 -9.97
N ASN A 323 2.76 11.05 -9.79
CA ASN A 323 4.19 11.28 -9.65
C ASN A 323 4.70 11.34 -8.18
N VAL A 324 3.87 11.01 -7.18
CA VAL A 324 4.25 11.03 -5.75
C VAL A 324 4.13 9.63 -5.15
N LEU A 325 5.11 9.22 -4.35
CA LEU A 325 5.03 8.05 -3.46
C LEU A 325 4.97 8.52 -2.01
N VAL A 326 3.92 8.11 -1.29
CA VAL A 326 3.84 8.26 0.17
C VAL A 326 4.44 7.00 0.80
N VAL A 327 5.43 7.20 1.68
CA VAL A 327 6.12 6.17 2.44
C VAL A 327 5.70 6.30 3.90
N THR A 328 5.08 5.26 4.43
CA THR A 328 4.69 5.20 5.85
C THR A 328 5.55 4.18 6.61
N THR A 329 5.40 4.13 7.94
CA THR A 329 6.33 3.42 8.82
C THR A 329 5.82 2.03 9.22
N PRO A 330 6.71 1.04 9.44
CA PRO A 330 6.35 -0.27 9.95
C PRO A 330 6.13 -0.27 11.47
N LYS A 331 5.89 -1.45 12.05
CA LYS A 331 5.67 -1.65 13.49
C LYS A 331 6.82 -1.17 14.37
N ASN A 332 6.44 -0.51 15.45
CA ASN A 332 7.32 0.14 16.43
C ASN A 332 8.28 1.17 15.79
N ASN A 333 7.90 1.75 14.65
CA ASN A 333 8.68 2.78 13.98
C ASN A 333 7.88 4.09 13.86
N LYS A 334 8.51 5.11 13.29
CA LYS A 334 8.05 6.49 13.27
C LYS A 334 8.26 7.15 11.91
N GLY A 335 7.57 8.27 11.72
CA GLY A 335 7.76 9.16 10.59
C GLY A 335 7.03 8.74 9.32
N ILE A 336 6.96 9.69 8.39
CA ILE A 336 6.34 9.57 7.06
C ILE A 336 7.26 10.33 6.11
N ALA A 337 7.43 9.82 4.90
CA ALA A 337 8.13 10.53 3.83
C ALA A 337 7.29 10.61 2.56
N THR A 338 7.56 11.64 1.77
CA THR A 338 7.02 11.83 0.41
C THR A 338 8.18 11.81 -0.57
N VAL A 339 7.97 11.16 -1.71
CA VAL A 339 9.02 10.89 -2.70
C VAL A 339 8.51 11.23 -4.09
N ASP A 340 9.27 12.01 -4.85
CA ASP A 340 9.06 12.24 -6.27
C ASP A 340 9.44 10.97 -7.03
N ILE A 341 8.47 10.41 -7.74
CA ILE A 341 8.62 9.25 -8.62
C ILE A 341 8.35 9.61 -10.08
N SER A 342 8.39 10.89 -10.46
CA SER A 342 8.25 11.39 -11.84
C SER A 342 9.26 10.76 -12.82
N ASN A 343 10.43 10.37 -12.32
CA ASN A 343 11.23 9.28 -12.86
C ASN A 343 11.18 8.08 -11.88
N PRO A 344 10.43 7.01 -12.17
CA PRO A 344 10.22 5.93 -11.22
C PRO A 344 11.50 5.14 -10.93
N THR A 345 12.47 5.09 -11.86
CA THR A 345 13.75 4.36 -11.66
C THR A 345 14.76 5.14 -10.84
N ASN A 346 14.58 6.46 -10.69
CA ASN A 346 15.40 7.33 -9.86
C ASN A 346 14.52 8.17 -8.91
N PRO A 347 13.89 7.53 -7.91
CA PRO A 347 13.06 8.21 -6.91
C PRO A 347 13.87 9.21 -6.07
N VAL A 348 13.29 10.37 -5.77
CA VAL A 348 13.92 11.47 -5.02
C VAL A 348 13.07 11.86 -3.82
N LEU A 349 13.65 11.91 -2.62
CA LEU A 349 12.95 12.39 -1.42
C LEU A 349 12.49 13.85 -1.61
N LEU A 350 11.20 14.12 -1.36
CA LEU A 350 10.63 15.46 -1.39
C LEU A 350 10.61 16.08 0.01
N ASP A 351 10.05 15.35 0.98
CA ASP A 351 9.98 15.78 2.38
C ASP A 351 9.86 14.58 3.33
N THR A 352 10.08 14.81 4.62
CA THR A 352 9.96 13.81 5.69
C THR A 352 9.51 14.47 6.99
N VAL A 353 8.62 13.79 7.72
CA VAL A 353 8.48 13.98 9.16
C VAL A 353 9.38 12.92 9.81
N PRO A 354 10.61 13.27 10.25
CA PRO A 354 11.58 12.27 10.68
C PRO A 354 11.17 11.63 12.02
N PRO A 355 11.72 10.44 12.36
CA PRO A 355 11.41 9.75 13.61
C PRO A 355 11.54 10.58 14.90
N GLY A 356 12.47 11.55 14.92
CA GLY A 356 12.67 12.45 16.06
C GLY A 356 11.55 13.48 16.26
N GLU A 357 10.75 13.75 15.22
CA GLU A 357 9.71 14.79 15.20
C GLU A 357 8.29 14.20 15.14
N ALA A 358 8.13 12.97 14.65
CA ALA A 358 6.85 12.27 14.55
C ALA A 358 6.18 11.92 15.90
N GLY A 359 6.88 12.10 17.03
CA GLY A 359 6.37 11.86 18.37
C GLY A 359 6.47 10.40 18.83
N ALA A 360 5.33 9.76 19.09
CA ALA A 360 5.26 8.38 19.57
C ALA A 360 5.61 7.34 18.49
N ASP A 361 5.92 6.12 18.91
CA ASP A 361 5.98 4.96 18.00
C ASP A 361 4.61 4.68 17.37
N SER A 362 4.62 4.02 16.23
CA SER A 362 3.41 3.65 15.48
C SER A 362 3.38 2.14 15.30
N TYR A 363 2.21 1.53 15.33
CA TYR A 363 2.11 0.12 14.94
C TYR A 363 2.15 -0.05 13.43
N ILE A 364 1.46 0.81 12.70
CA ILE A 364 1.58 0.87 11.25
C ILE A 364 1.17 2.25 10.77
N GLY A 365 1.58 2.59 9.55
CA GLY A 365 0.97 3.65 8.79
C GLY A 365 0.02 3.18 7.70
N ALA A 366 -0.92 4.03 7.32
CA ALA A 366 -1.77 3.84 6.15
C ALA A 366 -2.01 5.17 5.42
N PHE A 367 -2.72 5.09 4.31
CA PHE A 367 -3.09 6.25 3.51
C PHE A 367 -4.57 6.18 3.14
N TYR A 368 -5.25 7.31 3.18
CA TYR A 368 -6.63 7.48 2.73
C TYR A 368 -6.86 8.95 2.32
N ARG A 369 -7.64 9.18 1.26
CA ARG A 369 -7.88 10.52 0.69
C ARG A 369 -6.57 11.20 0.23
N HIS A 370 -6.10 12.22 0.92
CA HIS A 370 -4.78 12.86 0.68
C HIS A 370 -3.88 12.83 1.93
N HIS A 371 -4.19 11.95 2.87
CA HIS A 371 -3.58 11.92 4.19
C HIS A 371 -2.85 10.61 4.49
N ALA A 372 -1.70 10.73 5.14
CA ALA A 372 -1.04 9.61 5.81
C ALA A 372 -1.49 9.52 7.28
N TYR A 373 -1.76 8.31 7.74
CA TYR A 373 -2.22 7.98 9.09
C TYR A 373 -1.12 7.17 9.80
N LEU A 374 -0.86 7.42 11.07
CA LEU A 374 -0.03 6.58 11.94
C LEU A 374 -0.85 6.17 13.17
N LEU A 375 -0.84 4.89 13.57
CA LEU A 375 -1.56 4.44 14.77
C LEU A 375 -0.82 4.70 16.10
N ASN A 376 -1.55 4.47 17.20
CA ASN A 376 -1.06 4.36 18.59
C ASN A 376 -0.15 5.49 19.10
N PRO A 377 -0.58 6.76 19.12
CA PRO A 377 -1.94 7.23 18.86
C PRO A 377 -2.16 7.59 17.40
N ILE A 378 -3.43 7.63 16.98
CA ILE A 378 -3.84 8.11 15.65
C ILE A 378 -3.26 9.52 15.44
N ARG A 379 -2.37 9.66 14.46
CA ARG A 379 -1.87 10.93 13.92
C ARG A 379 -2.19 10.96 12.43
N VAL A 380 -2.49 12.15 11.92
CA VAL A 380 -2.91 12.36 10.53
C VAL A 380 -2.05 13.48 9.95
N TYR A 381 -1.51 13.28 8.76
CA TYR A 381 -0.66 14.23 8.07
C TYR A 381 -1.18 14.46 6.66
N ASP A 382 -1.35 15.72 6.26
CA ASP A 382 -1.55 16.08 4.86
C ASP A 382 -0.21 15.91 4.14
N VAL A 383 -0.21 15.03 3.13
CA VAL A 383 0.99 14.65 2.38
C VAL A 383 0.88 15.01 0.89
N LEU A 384 -0.27 15.48 0.40
CA LEU A 384 -0.47 15.79 -1.03
C LEU A 384 -0.83 17.24 -1.34
N SER A 385 -1.31 18.07 -0.40
CA SER A 385 -1.53 19.50 -0.66
C SER A 385 -0.24 20.21 -1.08
N ASN A 386 0.87 19.83 -0.44
CA ASN A 386 2.22 20.08 -0.93
C ASN A 386 3.11 18.87 -0.56
N PRO A 387 3.42 17.97 -1.52
CA PRO A 387 4.29 16.83 -1.26
C PRO A 387 5.73 17.18 -0.84
N ALA A 388 6.16 18.44 -0.97
CA ALA A 388 7.45 18.93 -0.47
C ALA A 388 7.33 19.71 0.86
N ASN A 389 6.19 19.59 1.56
CA ASN A 389 5.94 20.18 2.88
C ASN A 389 4.76 19.45 3.55
N ILE A 390 5.04 18.29 4.15
CA ILE A 390 4.10 17.48 4.92
C ILE A 390 3.62 18.28 6.14
N GLN A 391 2.32 18.24 6.46
CA GLN A 391 1.76 18.98 7.59
C GLN A 391 0.97 18.07 8.52
N LEU A 392 1.25 18.13 9.83
CA LEU A 392 0.42 17.49 10.85
C LEU A 392 -0.97 18.13 10.87
N VAL A 393 -2.03 17.32 10.74
CA VAL A 393 -3.41 17.77 10.80
C VAL A 393 -3.89 17.80 12.26
N PRO A 394 -4.09 18.99 12.85
CA PRO A 394 -4.53 19.11 14.24
C PRO A 394 -5.96 18.57 14.39
N GLY A 395 -6.22 17.84 15.47
CA GLY A 395 -7.56 17.37 15.77
C GLY A 395 -7.62 16.37 16.93
N THR A 396 -8.84 16.13 17.42
CA THR A 396 -9.12 15.11 18.42
C THR A 396 -9.36 13.75 17.74
N ARG A 397 -8.82 12.69 18.34
CA ARG A 397 -8.88 11.31 17.84
C ARG A 397 -9.33 10.37 18.98
N PRO A 398 -10.16 9.34 18.72
CA PRO A 398 -10.46 8.32 19.70
C PRO A 398 -9.17 7.62 20.18
N GLY A 399 -9.12 7.33 21.48
CA GLY A 399 -8.11 6.46 22.05
C GLY A 399 -8.41 4.99 21.76
N GLY A 400 -7.37 4.16 21.82
CA GLY A 400 -7.43 2.72 21.60
C GLY A 400 -6.03 2.18 21.35
N TYR A 401 -5.91 0.86 21.25
CA TYR A 401 -4.71 0.20 20.79
C TYR A 401 -5.08 -0.63 19.56
N PHE A 402 -4.54 -0.22 18.41
CA PHE A 402 -4.95 -0.68 17.09
C PHE A 402 -3.73 -1.18 16.32
N GLU A 403 -3.89 -2.18 15.46
CA GLU A 403 -2.78 -2.72 14.66
C GLU A 403 -2.89 -2.32 13.19
N TYR A 404 -4.01 -2.62 12.53
CA TYR A 404 -4.20 -2.34 11.10
C TYR A 404 -5.40 -1.42 10.84
N MET A 405 -5.50 -0.88 9.63
CA MET A 405 -6.58 0.02 9.21
C MET A 405 -7.04 -0.33 7.79
N SER A 406 -8.35 -0.34 7.59
CA SER A 406 -8.97 -0.17 6.27
C SER A 406 -9.95 0.99 6.30
N PHE A 407 -10.37 1.46 5.13
CA PHE A 407 -11.25 2.61 4.97
C PHE A 407 -12.35 2.31 3.95
N GLN A 408 -13.55 2.82 4.22
CA GLN A 408 -14.71 2.83 3.31
C GLN A 408 -15.59 4.02 3.74
N ASP A 409 -16.15 4.79 2.81
CA ASP A 409 -17.18 5.80 3.09
C ASP A 409 -16.88 6.86 4.17
N ASP A 410 -15.62 7.22 4.40
CA ASP A 410 -15.21 8.08 5.52
C ASP A 410 -15.35 7.44 6.92
N PHE A 411 -15.35 6.11 6.96
CA PHE A 411 -15.08 5.33 8.14
C PHE A 411 -13.70 4.68 8.04
N MET A 412 -12.94 4.77 9.13
CA MET A 412 -11.78 3.92 9.39
C MET A 412 -12.25 2.69 10.18
N PHE A 413 -11.79 1.51 9.77
CA PHE A 413 -11.95 0.27 10.50
C PHE A 413 -10.59 -0.07 11.12
N ALA A 414 -10.40 0.40 12.34
CA ALA A 414 -9.15 0.21 13.08
C ALA A 414 -9.17 -1.17 13.76
N GLY A 415 -8.42 -2.11 13.22
CA GLY A 415 -8.25 -3.45 13.77
C GLY A 415 -7.58 -3.41 15.14
N ARG A 416 -7.99 -4.29 16.04
CA ARG A 416 -7.60 -4.35 17.45
C ARG A 416 -6.85 -5.65 17.72
N ILE A 417 -6.19 -5.71 18.87
CA ILE A 417 -5.44 -6.87 19.36
C ILE A 417 -6.00 -7.32 20.72
N ARG A 418 -5.74 -8.57 21.11
CA ARG A 418 -6.04 -9.13 22.43
C ARG A 418 -5.64 -8.17 23.56
N PRO A 419 -6.43 -8.07 24.64
CA PRO A 419 -7.58 -8.91 24.98
C PRO A 419 -8.92 -8.48 24.35
N GLU A 420 -8.92 -7.55 23.39
CA GLU A 420 -10.14 -7.00 22.79
C GLU A 420 -10.16 -7.12 21.25
N PRO A 421 -10.21 -8.35 20.70
CA PRO A 421 -10.17 -8.62 19.26
C PRO A 421 -11.31 -8.02 18.45
N GLY A 422 -11.04 -7.91 17.14
CA GLY A 422 -11.93 -7.38 16.11
C GLY A 422 -11.50 -5.99 15.67
N ALA A 423 -12.46 -5.08 15.47
CA ALA A 423 -12.18 -3.74 14.97
C ALA A 423 -13.04 -2.67 15.65
N THR A 424 -12.63 -1.42 15.52
CA THR A 424 -13.45 -0.25 15.86
C THR A 424 -13.78 0.54 14.58
N LYS A 425 -15.08 0.78 14.32
CA LYS A 425 -15.54 1.71 13.27
C LYS A 425 -15.44 3.13 13.82
N ILE A 426 -14.63 3.96 13.19
CA ILE A 426 -14.39 5.36 13.53
C ILE A 426 -14.83 6.22 12.34
N ASN A 427 -15.71 7.19 12.55
CA ASN A 427 -16.02 8.17 11.52
C ASN A 427 -14.86 9.18 11.43
N VAL A 428 -14.26 9.25 10.25
CA VAL A 428 -13.13 10.11 9.91
C VAL A 428 -13.50 11.25 8.95
N SER A 429 -14.79 11.51 8.69
CA SER A 429 -15.24 12.55 7.75
C SER A 429 -14.85 13.98 8.17
N ASN A 430 -14.61 14.22 9.47
CA ASN A 430 -14.13 15.49 10.00
C ASN A 430 -12.67 15.38 10.44
N MET A 431 -11.76 15.93 9.62
CA MET A 431 -10.32 15.91 9.92
C MET A 431 -9.92 16.57 11.25
N GLY A 432 -10.72 17.46 11.83
CA GLY A 432 -10.47 18.06 13.13
C GLY A 432 -11.00 17.26 14.34
N ASN A 433 -11.93 16.32 14.12
CA ASN A 433 -12.56 15.56 15.21
C ASN A 433 -13.11 14.22 14.70
N PHE A 434 -12.35 13.14 14.93
CA PHE A 434 -12.81 11.78 14.62
C PHE A 434 -13.73 11.26 15.73
N THR A 435 -14.82 10.60 15.35
CA THR A 435 -15.81 10.10 16.31
C THR A 435 -15.90 8.58 16.31
N PHE A 436 -15.85 7.97 17.49
CA PHE A 436 -16.13 6.55 17.68
C PHE A 436 -17.57 6.25 17.28
N VAL A 437 -17.78 5.20 16.47
CA VAL A 437 -19.12 4.74 16.07
C VAL A 437 -19.50 3.51 16.88
N ARG A 438 -18.74 2.43 16.73
CA ARG A 438 -18.95 1.16 17.45
C ARG A 438 -17.74 0.24 17.34
N ASP A 439 -17.71 -0.75 18.21
CA ASP A 439 -16.87 -1.94 18.02
C ASP A 439 -17.58 -2.97 17.13
N ILE A 440 -16.79 -3.68 16.33
CA ILE A 440 -17.10 -4.97 15.71
C ILE A 440 -16.28 -5.99 16.50
N TYR A 441 -16.94 -6.80 17.33
CA TYR A 441 -16.23 -7.75 18.19
C TYR A 441 -15.72 -8.95 17.40
N GLY A 442 -14.43 -9.24 17.52
CA GLY A 442 -13.81 -10.43 17.00
C GLY A 442 -14.12 -11.68 17.83
N ARG A 443 -13.65 -12.81 17.32
CA ARG A 443 -13.71 -14.15 17.91
C ARG A 443 -12.99 -14.21 19.25
N ARG A 444 -13.48 -15.08 20.13
CA ARG A 444 -12.93 -15.28 21.49
C ARG A 444 -12.90 -16.75 21.89
N ASP A 445 -12.87 -17.65 20.93
CA ASP A 445 -12.96 -19.10 21.13
C ASP A 445 -11.62 -19.84 21.07
N LEU A 446 -10.53 -19.22 20.59
CA LEU A 446 -9.18 -19.81 20.60
C LEU A 446 -8.29 -19.27 21.74
N SER A 447 -8.88 -18.54 22.69
CA SER A 447 -8.27 -17.86 23.86
C SER A 447 -7.24 -16.77 23.58
N GLU A 448 -6.58 -16.79 22.42
CA GLU A 448 -5.71 -15.74 21.90
C GLU A 448 -6.09 -15.49 20.44
N ASN A 449 -6.92 -14.48 20.24
CA ASN A 449 -7.38 -14.00 18.94
C ASN A 449 -7.21 -12.49 18.93
N ASP A 450 -6.91 -11.94 17.76
CA ASP A 450 -6.73 -10.51 17.49
C ASP A 450 -7.78 -10.02 16.46
N ASP A 451 -8.09 -10.77 15.39
CA ASP A 451 -9.02 -10.38 14.31
C ASP A 451 -8.75 -8.96 13.76
N GLN A 452 -7.46 -8.64 13.58
CA GLN A 452 -6.92 -7.30 13.41
C GLN A 452 -6.82 -6.83 11.95
N PHE A 453 -6.62 -7.75 11.00
CA PHE A 453 -6.44 -7.39 9.59
C PHE A 453 -7.82 -7.19 8.94
N THR A 454 -8.16 -5.96 8.57
CA THR A 454 -9.51 -5.63 8.09
C THR A 454 -9.56 -5.25 6.62
N ILE A 455 -10.69 -5.54 5.98
CA ILE A 455 -11.21 -4.77 4.83
C ILE A 455 -12.74 -4.68 4.92
N ALA A 456 -13.28 -3.48 4.77
CA ALA A 456 -14.71 -3.25 4.64
C ALA A 456 -15.15 -3.42 3.17
N VAL A 457 -16.30 -4.05 3.00
CA VAL A 457 -16.89 -4.44 1.71
C VAL A 457 -18.40 -4.23 1.77
N GLY A 458 -18.82 -3.01 1.44
CA GLY A 458 -20.20 -2.58 1.49
C GLY A 458 -20.72 -2.50 2.92
N ASN A 459 -21.51 -3.49 3.35
CA ASN A 459 -22.02 -3.57 4.72
C ASN A 459 -21.31 -4.62 5.59
N LEU A 460 -20.38 -5.37 5.01
CA LEU A 460 -19.63 -6.44 5.66
C LEU A 460 -18.20 -6.00 6.00
N LEU A 461 -17.63 -6.56 7.06
CA LEU A 461 -16.22 -6.42 7.44
C LEU A 461 -15.58 -7.80 7.41
N ILE A 462 -14.56 -7.96 6.58
CA ILE A 462 -13.72 -9.16 6.56
C ILE A 462 -12.59 -8.90 7.56
N MET A 463 -12.41 -9.84 8.50
CA MET A 463 -11.39 -9.77 9.54
C MET A 463 -10.53 -11.03 9.48
N SER A 464 -9.22 -10.86 9.29
CA SER A 464 -8.22 -11.92 9.34
C SER A 464 -7.35 -11.81 10.58
N ASP A 465 -6.80 -12.94 10.98
CA ASP A 465 -6.03 -13.13 12.20
C ASP A 465 -4.97 -14.21 11.97
N ASP A 466 -3.72 -13.85 12.19
CA ASP A 466 -2.53 -14.69 12.05
C ASP A 466 -2.04 -15.28 13.38
N GLN A 467 -2.74 -15.04 14.49
CA GLN A 467 -2.30 -15.51 15.78
C GLN A 467 -2.42 -17.04 15.89
N LEU A 468 -1.30 -17.69 16.22
CA LEU A 468 -1.28 -19.09 16.62
C LEU A 468 -1.76 -19.22 18.07
N SER A 469 -2.91 -19.85 18.29
CA SER A 469 -3.41 -20.13 19.63
C SER A 469 -2.50 -21.14 20.36
N PRO A 470 -1.88 -20.78 21.50
CA PRO A 470 -1.01 -21.71 22.24
C PRO A 470 -1.80 -22.83 22.94
N VAL A 471 -3.12 -22.66 23.09
CA VAL A 471 -4.01 -23.65 23.71
C VAL A 471 -4.50 -24.68 22.70
N THR A 472 -4.82 -24.26 21.48
CA THR A 472 -5.40 -25.15 20.44
C THR A 472 -4.40 -25.58 19.37
N ASN A 473 -3.22 -24.95 19.32
CA ASN A 473 -2.19 -25.11 18.28
C ASN A 473 -2.76 -24.98 16.85
N LYS A 474 -3.60 -23.94 16.67
CA LYS A 474 -4.27 -23.59 15.41
C LYS A 474 -4.17 -22.08 15.22
N TYR A 475 -3.98 -21.67 13.98
CA TYR A 475 -4.15 -20.26 13.60
C TYR A 475 -5.62 -19.88 13.64
N ALA A 476 -5.90 -18.60 13.87
CA ALA A 476 -7.24 -18.08 13.87
C ALA A 476 -7.84 -17.97 12.46
N GLY A 477 -7.11 -17.45 11.47
CA GLY A 477 -7.57 -17.35 10.08
C GLY A 477 -8.57 -16.21 9.85
N THR A 478 -9.53 -16.36 8.93
CA THR A 478 -10.47 -15.27 8.54
C THR A 478 -11.92 -15.55 8.91
N VAL A 479 -12.68 -14.49 9.25
CA VAL A 479 -14.14 -14.46 9.34
C VAL A 479 -14.74 -13.22 8.65
N ILE A 480 -16.04 -13.30 8.35
CA ILE A 480 -16.85 -12.21 7.82
C ILE A 480 -17.88 -11.79 8.87
N ALA A 481 -17.85 -10.51 9.23
CA ALA A 481 -18.76 -9.84 10.14
C ALA A 481 -19.68 -8.87 9.39
N VAL A 482 -20.80 -8.50 10.00
CA VAL A 482 -21.64 -7.39 9.54
C VAL A 482 -21.26 -6.13 10.30
N HIS A 483 -20.79 -5.09 9.60
CA HIS A 483 -20.49 -3.80 10.24
C HIS A 483 -21.67 -2.84 10.21
N ASP A 484 -22.53 -2.90 9.19
CA ASP A 484 -23.74 -2.09 9.05
C ASP A 484 -24.97 -2.95 8.68
N LYS A 485 -26.17 -2.54 9.10
CA LYS A 485 -27.39 -3.30 8.76
C LYS A 485 -27.89 -3.02 7.35
N ASN A 486 -27.65 -1.81 6.86
CA ASN A 486 -28.08 -1.40 5.53
C ASN A 486 -27.00 -1.77 4.50
N PRO A 487 -27.37 -2.10 3.26
CA PRO A 487 -26.43 -2.10 2.14
C PRO A 487 -25.68 -0.77 2.05
N ASP A 488 -24.46 -0.84 1.55
CA ASP A 488 -23.78 0.34 1.06
C ASP A 488 -24.36 0.77 -0.29
N THR A 489 -24.81 2.01 -0.37
CA THR A 489 -25.31 2.63 -1.60
C THR A 489 -24.62 3.98 -1.87
N LYS A 490 -23.46 4.25 -1.26
CA LYS A 490 -22.73 5.50 -1.40
C LYS A 490 -21.65 5.33 -2.48
N PRO A 491 -21.76 6.00 -3.63
CA PRO A 491 -20.76 5.86 -4.67
C PRO A 491 -19.36 6.34 -4.25
N PRO A 492 -18.29 5.76 -4.81
CA PRO A 492 -16.95 6.31 -4.67
C PRO A 492 -16.90 7.72 -5.28
N ALA A 493 -16.27 8.64 -4.57
CA ALA A 493 -15.98 9.99 -5.05
C ALA A 493 -14.47 10.20 -5.17
N VAL A 494 -14.05 11.03 -6.13
CA VAL A 494 -12.65 11.46 -6.23
C VAL A 494 -12.35 12.47 -5.11
N ASP A 495 -11.38 12.14 -4.27
CA ASP A 495 -10.84 13.05 -3.26
C ASP A 495 -9.64 13.84 -3.78
N TRP A 496 -8.70 13.15 -4.44
CA TRP A 496 -7.46 13.75 -4.92
C TRP A 496 -7.06 13.24 -6.30
N VAL A 497 -6.44 14.10 -7.11
CA VAL A 497 -5.88 13.78 -8.42
C VAL A 497 -4.46 14.33 -8.56
N ILE A 498 -3.56 13.51 -9.09
CA ILE A 498 -2.19 13.88 -9.51
C ILE A 498 -2.05 13.48 -10.99
N PRO A 499 -1.68 14.40 -11.90
CA PRO A 499 -1.45 15.82 -11.69
C PRO A 499 -2.68 16.57 -11.18
N LYS A 500 -2.45 17.59 -10.35
CA LYS A 500 -3.52 18.47 -9.86
C LYS A 500 -4.25 19.12 -11.04
N ALA A 501 -5.56 19.31 -10.94
CA ALA A 501 -6.35 19.95 -11.98
C ALA A 501 -5.75 21.33 -12.37
N GLY A 502 -5.52 21.52 -13.67
CA GLY A 502 -4.87 22.70 -14.24
C GLY A 502 -3.33 22.71 -14.19
N ALA A 503 -2.66 21.65 -13.72
CA ALA A 503 -1.21 21.62 -13.62
C ALA A 503 -0.52 21.71 -15.00
N THR A 504 0.50 22.56 -15.11
CA THR A 504 1.28 22.77 -16.33
C THR A 504 2.70 22.22 -16.20
N GLY A 505 3.45 22.15 -17.32
CA GLY A 505 4.87 21.78 -17.32
C GLY A 505 5.14 20.32 -16.91
N GLN A 506 4.12 19.46 -16.96
CA GLN A 506 4.24 18.07 -16.53
C GLN A 506 5.22 17.30 -17.42
N ALA A 507 5.96 16.34 -16.84
CA ALA A 507 6.89 15.50 -17.59
C ALA A 507 6.14 14.63 -18.62
N LEU A 508 6.81 14.23 -19.70
CA LEU A 508 6.19 13.34 -20.71
C LEU A 508 5.96 11.92 -20.15
N THR A 509 6.65 11.57 -19.06
CA THR A 509 6.53 10.33 -18.27
C THR A 509 5.53 10.44 -17.10
N THR A 510 4.65 11.43 -17.12
CA THR A 510 3.69 11.68 -16.05
C THR A 510 2.65 10.57 -15.97
N ARG A 511 2.55 9.96 -14.80
CA ARG A 511 1.45 9.05 -14.44
C ARG A 511 0.32 9.82 -13.80
N ILE A 512 -0.89 9.30 -14.00
CA ILE A 512 -2.11 9.82 -13.38
C ILE A 512 -2.42 8.95 -12.17
N GLY A 513 -2.60 9.55 -11.00
CA GLY A 513 -3.07 8.88 -9.79
C GLY A 513 -4.32 9.56 -9.27
N ILE A 514 -5.28 8.76 -8.82
CA ILE A 514 -6.53 9.21 -8.23
C ILE A 514 -6.71 8.49 -6.89
N SER A 515 -6.97 9.26 -5.83
CA SER A 515 -7.44 8.70 -4.56
C SER A 515 -8.93 8.94 -4.41
N PHE A 516 -9.62 7.90 -3.96
CA PHE A 516 -11.06 7.87 -3.80
C PHE A 516 -11.46 7.84 -2.33
N THR A 517 -12.74 8.12 -2.07
CA THR A 517 -13.39 7.87 -0.78
C THR A 517 -13.66 6.39 -0.50
N ASP A 518 -13.39 5.51 -1.47
CA ASP A 518 -13.61 4.08 -1.35
C ASP A 518 -12.54 3.24 -2.05
N ASN A 519 -12.53 1.93 -1.78
CA ASN A 519 -11.68 0.96 -2.47
C ASN A 519 -12.30 0.63 -3.84
N ILE A 520 -11.47 0.60 -4.88
CA ILE A 520 -11.94 0.47 -6.26
C ILE A 520 -11.79 -0.96 -6.76
N GLU A 521 -12.86 -1.51 -7.35
CA GLU A 521 -12.80 -2.81 -8.02
C GLU A 521 -12.14 -2.66 -9.40
N LEU A 522 -10.86 -3.03 -9.47
CA LEU A 522 -10.00 -2.90 -10.65
C LEU A 522 -10.56 -3.61 -11.90
N ALA A 523 -11.37 -4.66 -11.74
CA ALA A 523 -12.05 -5.28 -12.87
C ALA A 523 -12.91 -4.27 -13.66
N THR A 524 -13.53 -3.29 -12.99
CA THR A 524 -14.35 -2.23 -13.61
C THR A 524 -13.56 -1.13 -14.31
N VAL A 525 -12.24 -1.08 -14.12
CA VAL A 525 -11.37 -0.05 -14.69
C VAL A 525 -10.91 -0.46 -16.09
N ASP A 526 -11.34 0.28 -17.10
CA ASP A 526 -10.89 0.14 -18.49
C ASP A 526 -10.96 1.49 -19.23
N ALA A 527 -10.63 1.50 -20.53
CA ALA A 527 -10.57 2.72 -21.36
C ALA A 527 -11.92 3.46 -21.54
N ARG A 528 -13.03 2.96 -20.97
CA ARG A 528 -14.35 3.60 -20.96
C ARG A 528 -14.70 4.19 -19.60
N SER A 529 -14.25 3.57 -18.51
CA SER A 529 -14.47 4.05 -17.14
C SER A 529 -13.37 5.00 -16.66
N PHE A 530 -12.15 4.87 -17.17
CA PHE A 530 -11.03 5.78 -16.92
C PHE A 530 -10.41 6.21 -18.25
N ILE A 531 -10.68 7.45 -18.66
CA ILE A 531 -10.24 8.01 -19.94
C ILE A 531 -9.15 9.05 -19.69
N VAL A 532 -8.03 8.91 -20.39
CA VAL A 532 -7.02 9.97 -20.55
C VAL A 532 -6.85 10.26 -22.03
N ARG A 533 -6.89 11.52 -22.44
CA ARG A 533 -6.71 11.93 -23.86
C ARG A 533 -6.25 13.37 -24.00
N PRO A 534 -5.60 13.77 -25.12
CA PRO A 534 -5.50 15.18 -25.49
C PRO A 534 -6.90 15.80 -25.54
N VAL A 535 -7.07 17.06 -25.15
CA VAL A 535 -8.37 17.74 -25.20
C VAL A 535 -8.91 17.75 -26.63
N GLY A 536 -10.08 17.13 -26.83
CA GLY A 536 -10.68 16.93 -28.17
C GLY A 536 -10.04 15.82 -29.02
N GLY A 537 -9.05 15.09 -28.50
CA GLY A 537 -8.40 13.96 -29.14
C GLY A 537 -9.03 12.60 -28.80
N GLN A 538 -8.30 11.52 -29.11
CA GLN A 538 -8.70 10.14 -28.81
C GLN A 538 -8.10 9.66 -27.47
N PRO A 539 -8.78 8.73 -26.74
CA PRO A 539 -8.21 8.02 -25.60
C PRO A 539 -6.84 7.41 -25.89
N ILE A 540 -5.90 7.56 -24.97
CA ILE A 540 -4.59 6.91 -25.01
C ILE A 540 -4.62 5.59 -24.23
N ALA A 541 -3.86 4.60 -24.69
CA ALA A 541 -3.71 3.33 -23.98
C ALA A 541 -2.72 3.45 -22.82
N GLY A 542 -2.91 2.63 -21.79
CA GLY A 542 -2.05 2.58 -20.61
C GLY A 542 -2.32 1.35 -19.75
N THR A 543 -1.52 1.18 -18.70
CA THR A 543 -1.66 0.12 -17.69
C THR A 543 -2.15 0.72 -16.37
N PHE A 544 -2.90 -0.08 -15.60
CA PHE A 544 -3.44 0.34 -14.30
C PHE A 544 -2.78 -0.37 -13.13
N GLY A 545 -2.68 0.32 -11.99
CA GLY A 545 -2.27 -0.27 -10.71
C GLY A 545 -3.12 0.27 -9.56
N VAL A 546 -3.46 -0.56 -8.58
CA VAL A 546 -4.30 -0.18 -7.44
C VAL A 546 -3.70 -0.65 -6.10
N THR A 547 -3.81 0.21 -5.10
CA THR A 547 -3.46 -0.09 -3.70
C THR A 547 -4.53 0.54 -2.82
N MET A 548 -5.40 -0.27 -2.22
CA MET A 548 -6.59 0.20 -1.46
C MET A 548 -7.43 1.19 -2.31
N SER A 549 -7.70 2.40 -1.80
CA SER A 549 -8.48 3.46 -2.45
C SER A 549 -7.69 4.31 -3.47
N VAL A 550 -6.48 3.88 -3.85
CA VAL A 550 -5.62 4.61 -4.80
C VAL A 550 -5.52 3.83 -6.11
N LEU A 551 -5.96 4.45 -7.20
CA LEU A 551 -5.84 3.94 -8.57
C LEU A 551 -4.83 4.78 -9.36
N ASN A 552 -3.97 4.13 -10.13
CA ASN A 552 -3.03 4.77 -11.04
C ASN A 552 -3.24 4.31 -12.47
N PHE A 553 -2.91 5.18 -13.42
CA PHE A 553 -2.80 4.93 -14.85
C PHE A 553 -1.43 5.41 -15.35
N GLU A 554 -0.69 4.52 -16.01
CA GLU A 554 0.56 4.82 -16.72
C GLU A 554 0.30 4.75 -18.23
N PRO A 555 0.45 5.85 -18.99
CA PRO A 555 0.41 5.81 -20.45
C PRO A 555 1.44 4.83 -21.02
N ASN A 556 1.05 4.02 -22.02
CA ASN A 556 1.96 3.08 -22.68
C ASN A 556 3.07 3.79 -23.46
N GLU A 557 2.80 5.00 -23.95
CA GLU A 557 3.72 5.83 -24.72
C GLU A 557 3.90 7.18 -24.01
N PRO A 558 5.07 7.84 -24.14
CA PRO A 558 5.29 9.18 -23.62
C PRO A 558 4.22 10.17 -24.12
N LEU A 559 3.74 11.00 -23.20
CA LEU A 559 2.78 12.06 -23.52
C LEU A 559 3.39 13.07 -24.51
N GLN A 560 2.56 13.63 -25.39
CA GLN A 560 2.99 14.59 -26.40
C GLN A 560 3.47 15.90 -25.74
N PRO A 561 4.54 16.56 -26.22
CA PRO A 561 5.01 17.83 -25.66
C PRO A 561 3.99 18.96 -25.84
N GLY A 562 4.00 19.92 -24.92
CA GLY A 562 3.16 21.13 -24.96
C GLY A 562 1.65 20.90 -25.08
N THR A 563 1.18 19.70 -24.74
CA THR A 563 -0.18 19.22 -25.02
C THR A 563 -1.00 19.18 -23.74
N THR A 564 -2.22 19.72 -23.80
CA THR A 564 -3.19 19.62 -22.70
C THR A 564 -3.97 18.32 -22.82
N TYR A 565 -3.90 17.51 -21.78
CA TYR A 565 -4.66 16.29 -21.60
C TYR A 565 -5.85 16.53 -20.65
N GLU A 566 -6.93 15.80 -20.88
CA GLU A 566 -8.05 15.65 -19.96
C GLU A 566 -8.11 14.22 -19.39
N ILE A 567 -8.43 14.13 -18.10
CA ILE A 567 -8.74 12.92 -17.35
C ILE A 567 -10.25 12.95 -17.13
N ILE A 568 -10.96 11.90 -17.52
CA ILE A 568 -12.41 11.79 -17.41
C ILE A 568 -12.76 10.43 -16.77
N LEU A 569 -13.53 10.45 -15.69
CA LEU A 569 -14.21 9.27 -15.16
C LEU A 569 -15.73 9.47 -15.37
N PRO A 570 -16.36 8.80 -16.34
CA PRO A 570 -17.80 8.95 -16.58
C PRO A 570 -18.64 8.46 -15.39
N ALA A 571 -19.81 9.07 -15.22
CA ALA A 571 -20.80 8.62 -14.23
C ALA A 571 -21.16 7.14 -14.44
N GLY A 572 -21.17 6.35 -13.36
CA GLY A 572 -21.38 4.90 -13.39
C GLY A 572 -20.19 4.06 -13.90
N GLY A 573 -19.07 4.70 -14.26
CA GLY A 573 -17.88 4.07 -14.85
C GLY A 573 -17.06 3.26 -13.84
N VAL A 574 -16.10 3.90 -13.16
CA VAL A 574 -15.31 3.26 -12.10
C VAL A 574 -16.23 2.97 -10.90
N LYS A 575 -16.05 1.82 -10.24
CA LYS A 575 -16.91 1.37 -9.15
C LYS A 575 -16.15 0.95 -7.90
N ASP A 576 -16.84 1.00 -6.77
CA ASP A 576 -16.39 0.40 -5.52
C ASP A 576 -16.45 -1.14 -5.56
N LEU A 577 -16.15 -1.78 -4.42
CA LEU A 577 -16.11 -3.23 -4.27
C LEU A 577 -17.49 -3.92 -4.35
N VAL A 578 -18.60 -3.18 -4.21
CA VAL A 578 -19.97 -3.71 -4.24
C VAL A 578 -20.78 -3.26 -5.47
N GLY A 579 -20.17 -2.46 -6.34
CA GLY A 579 -20.69 -2.10 -7.65
C GLY A 579 -21.40 -0.74 -7.73
N ASN A 580 -21.32 0.13 -6.72
CA ASN A 580 -21.74 1.53 -6.89
C ASN A 580 -20.71 2.23 -7.77
N GLY A 581 -21.14 2.75 -8.92
CA GLY A 581 -20.28 3.54 -9.81
C GLY A 581 -20.33 5.02 -9.47
N ILE A 582 -19.22 5.75 -9.69
CA ILE A 582 -19.10 7.20 -9.40
C ILE A 582 -20.37 7.95 -9.85
N ALA A 583 -20.94 8.77 -8.95
CA ALA A 583 -22.25 9.38 -9.15
C ALA A 583 -22.33 10.37 -10.32
N GLU A 584 -21.28 11.16 -10.55
CA GLU A 584 -21.20 12.23 -11.54
C GLU A 584 -19.90 12.11 -12.36
N GLU A 585 -19.84 12.71 -13.56
CA GLU A 585 -18.60 12.74 -14.34
C GLU A 585 -17.52 13.54 -13.59
N PHE A 586 -16.42 12.88 -13.22
CA PHE A 586 -15.22 13.58 -12.78
C PHE A 586 -14.39 14.00 -13.98
N LYS A 587 -13.94 15.26 -13.99
CA LYS A 587 -13.09 15.80 -15.05
C LYS A 587 -11.98 16.69 -14.51
N ALA A 588 -10.76 16.43 -14.93
CA ALA A 588 -9.58 17.26 -14.66
C ALA A 588 -8.72 17.43 -15.93
N THR A 589 -7.87 18.45 -15.97
CA THR A 589 -6.91 18.66 -17.06
C THR A 589 -5.50 18.90 -16.55
N PHE A 590 -4.50 18.62 -17.38
CA PHE A 590 -3.11 19.00 -17.14
C PHE A 590 -2.37 19.19 -18.47
N THR A 591 -1.26 19.94 -18.47
CA THR A 591 -0.49 20.26 -19.68
C THR A 591 0.97 19.83 -19.51
N THR A 592 1.49 19.12 -20.50
CA THR A 592 2.91 18.71 -20.54
C THR A 592 3.85 19.87 -20.82
N ARG A 593 5.13 19.72 -20.46
CA ARG A 593 6.20 20.61 -20.92
C ARG A 593 6.43 20.48 -22.43
N THR A 594 6.93 21.54 -23.04
CA THR A 594 7.40 21.59 -24.45
C THR A 594 8.73 20.88 -24.62
#